data_AF-A0A0F9TXB7-F1
#
_entry.id   AF-A0A0F9TXB7-F1
#
_cell.length_a   1.000
_cell.length_b   1.000
_cell.length_c   1.000
_cell.angle_alpha   90.00
_cell.angle_beta   90.00
_cell.angle_gamma   90.00
#
_symmetry.space_group_name_H-M   'P 1'
#
loop_
_entity.id
_entity.type
_entity.pdbx_description
1 polymer ?
#
loop_
_entity_poly.entity_id
_entity_poly.type
_entity_poly.pdbx_seq_one_letter_code
_entity_poly.pdbx_strand_id
1 'polypeptide(L)'
;MPQYASNAKPRSDCWNWGDPCFPQGYGILRLDERHFTAAHKWVYEQLIGEVPDGFELDHLCRNRNCVNPDHLEVVTHRVNSIRGFDAVLKERYTRRLSEREEAKA
;
A
#
# COMPACT_ATOMS: atom_id res chain seq x y z
N MET A 1 -15.38 5.58 -15.42
CA MET A 1 -14.53 5.25 -14.26
C MET A 1 -13.82 3.96 -14.59
N PRO A 2 -12.51 3.96 -14.79
CA PRO A 2 -11.88 2.75 -15.27
C PRO A 2 -11.72 1.78 -14.10
N GLN A 3 -11.90 0.50 -14.41
CA GLN A 3 -12.43 -0.56 -13.53
C GLN A 3 -11.40 -1.11 -12.52
N TYR A 4 -10.51 -0.28 -11.98
CA TYR A 4 -9.30 -0.76 -11.29
C TYR A 4 -9.47 -1.17 -9.82
N ALA A 5 -10.65 -0.97 -9.23
CA ALA A 5 -10.87 -1.05 -7.78
C ALA A 5 -11.47 -2.38 -7.30
N SER A 6 -11.62 -3.39 -8.16
CA SER A 6 -12.31 -4.65 -7.81
C SER A 6 -11.57 -5.52 -6.79
N ASN A 7 -10.28 -5.24 -6.53
CA ASN A 7 -9.41 -6.12 -5.73
C ASN A 7 -9.03 -5.55 -4.36
N ALA A 8 -9.70 -4.51 -3.87
CA ALA A 8 -9.40 -3.96 -2.54
C ALA A 8 -9.50 -5.04 -1.44
N LYS A 9 -8.52 -5.09 -0.55
CA LYS A 9 -8.46 -6.07 0.55
C LYS A 9 -8.76 -5.41 1.90
N PRO A 10 -9.49 -6.09 2.81
CA PRO A 10 -9.77 -5.53 4.12
C PRO A 10 -8.49 -5.41 4.95
N ARG A 11 -8.46 -4.45 5.89
CA ARG A 11 -7.32 -4.28 6.80
C ARG A 11 -7.28 -5.30 7.94
N SER A 12 -8.40 -5.99 8.22
CA SER A 12 -8.51 -7.00 9.28
C SER A 12 -7.49 -8.14 9.13
N ASP A 13 -7.14 -8.48 7.89
CA ASP A 13 -6.33 -9.66 7.56
C ASP A 13 -4.87 -9.26 7.23
N CYS A 14 -4.47 -8.03 7.60
CA CYS A 14 -3.11 -7.55 7.36
C CYS A 14 -2.12 -8.26 8.28
N TRP A 15 -1.00 -8.70 7.70
CA TRP A 15 0.19 -9.07 8.47
C TRP A 15 1.02 -7.82 8.65
N ASN A 16 0.85 -7.14 9.78
CA ASN A 16 1.58 -5.91 10.05
C ASN A 16 3.02 -6.23 10.43
N TRP A 17 3.96 -5.52 9.82
CA TRP A 17 5.34 -5.56 10.26
C TRP A 17 5.45 -4.93 11.66
N GLY A 18 6.24 -5.54 12.56
CA GLY A 18 6.36 -5.10 13.95
C GLY A 18 7.11 -3.78 14.06
N ASP A 19 8.41 -3.78 13.74
CA ASP A 19 9.31 -2.63 13.64
C ASP A 19 10.67 -3.14 13.11
N PRO A 20 11.54 -2.29 12.52
CA PRO A 20 11.38 -0.85 12.29
C PRO A 20 10.60 -0.52 10.99
N CYS A 21 10.10 0.71 10.90
CA CYS A 21 9.40 1.24 9.72
C CYS A 21 10.02 2.57 9.23
N PHE A 22 9.93 2.84 7.91
CA PHE A 22 10.25 4.14 7.33
C PHE A 22 9.25 5.20 7.82
N PRO A 23 9.60 6.51 7.82
CA PRO A 23 8.66 7.58 8.19
C PRO A 23 7.37 7.59 7.36
N GLN A 24 7.40 7.03 6.15
CA GLN A 24 6.23 6.91 5.29
C GLN A 24 5.30 5.74 5.67
N GLY A 25 5.67 4.93 6.66
CA GLY A 25 4.88 3.82 7.20
C GLY A 25 5.14 2.45 6.55
N TYR A 26 6.19 2.32 5.73
CA TYR A 26 6.61 1.03 5.17
C TYR A 26 7.52 0.28 6.13
N GLY A 27 7.24 -0.98 6.42
CA GLY A 27 8.13 -1.84 7.19
C GLY A 27 9.51 -1.98 6.53
N ILE A 28 10.57 -2.01 7.34
CA ILE A 28 11.96 -2.11 6.91
C ILE A 28 12.51 -3.47 7.33
N LEU A 29 13.16 -4.15 6.39
CA LEU A 29 14.02 -5.28 6.68
C LEU A 29 15.48 -4.88 6.43
N ARG A 30 16.32 -5.08 7.43
CA ARG A 30 17.76 -4.92 7.33
C ARG A 30 18.37 -6.28 6.96
N LEU A 31 19.02 -6.35 5.80
CA LEU A 31 19.68 -7.57 5.32
C LEU A 31 21.11 -7.69 5.85
N ASP A 32 21.82 -6.57 5.92
CA ASP A 32 23.15 -6.47 6.54
C ASP A 32 23.42 -5.05 7.09
N GLU A 33 24.67 -4.67 7.32
CA GLU A 33 25.02 -3.36 7.86
C GLU A 33 24.73 -2.18 6.92
N ARG A 34 24.66 -2.42 5.60
CA ARG A 34 24.53 -1.37 4.57
C ARG A 34 23.30 -1.52 3.69
N HIS A 35 22.66 -2.69 3.68
CA HIS A 35 21.53 -2.97 2.82
C HIS A 35 20.22 -3.09 3.61
N PHE A 36 19.25 -2.27 3.19
CA PHE A 36 17.88 -2.26 3.69
C PHE A 36 16.94 -2.43 2.51
N THR A 37 15.84 -3.14 2.74
CA THR A 37 14.77 -3.32 1.75
C THR A 37 13.41 -3.13 2.41
N ALA A 38 12.39 -2.89 1.59
CA ALA A 38 11.02 -2.84 2.09
C ALA A 38 10.58 -4.25 2.51
N ALA A 39 10.08 -4.38 3.74
CA ALA A 39 9.73 -5.67 4.33
C ALA A 39 8.68 -6.42 3.49
N HIS A 40 7.67 -5.72 2.97
CA HIS A 40 6.64 -6.32 2.12
C HIS A 40 7.19 -6.89 0.82
N LYS A 41 8.19 -6.21 0.21
CA LYS A 41 8.87 -6.71 -1.00
C LYS A 41 9.64 -7.98 -0.70
N TRP A 42 10.43 -7.98 0.37
CA TRP A 42 11.20 -9.16 0.74
C TRP A 42 10.30 -10.36 1.04
N VAL A 43 9.24 -10.18 1.82
CA VAL A 43 8.28 -11.27 2.14
C VAL A 43 7.60 -11.80 0.87
N TYR A 44 7.20 -10.92 -0.05
CA TYR A 44 6.63 -11.32 -1.33
C TYR A 44 7.63 -12.17 -2.14
N GLU A 45 8.88 -11.73 -2.24
CA GLU A 45 9.92 -12.46 -2.98
C GLU A 45 10.24 -13.83 -2.38
N GLN A 46 10.18 -13.96 -1.06
CA GLN A 46 10.40 -15.25 -0.39
C GLN A 46 9.25 -16.24 -0.57
N LEU A 47 8.01 -15.76 -0.69
CA LEU A 47 6.81 -16.61 -0.69
C LEU A 47 6.25 -16.87 -2.09
N ILE A 48 6.37 -15.89 -3.00
CA ILE A 48 5.76 -15.91 -4.33
C ILE A 48 6.83 -15.93 -5.42
N GLY A 49 7.85 -15.09 -5.28
CA GLY A 49 8.96 -14.98 -6.23
C GLY A 49 9.30 -13.54 -6.59
N GLU A 50 10.31 -13.39 -7.43
CA GLU A 50 10.90 -12.10 -7.80
C GLU A 50 9.87 -11.14 -8.41
N VAL A 51 9.95 -9.87 -8.00
CA VAL A 51 9.17 -8.80 -8.64
C VAL A 51 9.91 -8.38 -9.92
N PRO A 52 9.30 -8.51 -11.11
CA PRO A 52 9.98 -8.18 -12.36
C PRO A 52 10.43 -6.71 -12.42
N ASP A 53 11.53 -6.47 -13.14
CA ASP A 53 12.04 -5.12 -13.35
C ASP A 53 10.99 -4.18 -13.96
N GLY A 54 10.91 -2.97 -13.42
CA GLY A 54 9.93 -1.95 -13.83
C GLY A 54 8.53 -2.12 -13.21
N PHE A 55 8.34 -3.11 -12.34
CA PHE A 55 7.11 -3.29 -11.55
C PHE A 55 7.30 -2.94 -10.07
N GLU A 56 6.18 -2.64 -9.42
CA GLU A 56 6.08 -2.26 -8.02
C GLU A 56 4.95 -3.05 -7.34
N LEU A 57 5.00 -3.16 -6.01
CA LEU A 57 3.94 -3.78 -5.23
C LEU A 57 2.96 -2.71 -4.74
N ASP A 58 1.71 -2.76 -5.18
CA ASP A 58 0.62 -1.91 -4.68
C ASP A 58 -0.13 -2.60 -3.54
N HIS A 59 -0.30 -1.90 -2.42
CA HIS A 59 -1.09 -2.38 -1.29
C HIS A 59 -2.59 -2.24 -1.58
N LEU A 60 -3.24 -3.36 -1.88
CA LEU A 60 -4.68 -3.46 -2.07
C LEU A 60 -5.47 -3.09 -0.80
N CYS A 61 -4.85 -3.24 0.38
CA CYS A 61 -5.40 -2.88 1.68
C CYS A 61 -5.12 -1.43 2.12
N ARG A 62 -4.36 -0.68 1.31
CA ARG A 62 -3.90 0.70 1.60
C ARG A 62 -3.22 0.85 2.97
N ASN A 63 -2.62 -0.23 3.47
CA ASN A 63 -1.85 -0.25 4.72
C ASN A 63 -0.38 -0.54 4.36
N ARG A 64 0.46 0.50 4.39
CA ARG A 64 1.88 0.41 4.00
C ARG A 64 2.70 -0.52 4.88
N ASN A 65 2.23 -0.79 6.09
CA ASN A 65 2.89 -1.67 7.04
C ASN A 65 2.53 -3.16 6.83
N CYS A 66 1.62 -3.47 5.90
CA CYS A 66 1.20 -4.84 5.62
C CYS A 66 2.25 -5.56 4.75
N VAL A 67 2.62 -6.77 5.16
CA VAL A 67 3.53 -7.68 4.42
C VAL A 67 2.85 -8.94 3.88
N ASN A 68 1.52 -9.05 4.04
CA ASN A 68 0.75 -10.19 3.50
C ASN A 68 0.80 -10.18 1.96
N PRO A 69 1.36 -11.21 1.29
CA PRO A 69 1.42 -11.28 -0.17
C PRO A 69 0.07 -11.20 -0.86
N ASP A 70 -0.99 -11.74 -0.26
CA ASP A 70 -2.36 -11.70 -0.82
C ASP A 70 -2.95 -10.27 -0.85
N HIS A 71 -2.31 -9.35 -0.13
CA HIS A 71 -2.67 -7.93 -0.09
C HIS A 71 -1.82 -7.07 -1.03
N LEU A 72 -0.94 -7.68 -1.81
CA LEU A 72 -0.04 -7.02 -2.74
C LEU A 72 -0.38 -7.39 -4.17
N GLU A 73 -0.29 -6.43 -5.08
CA GLU A 73 -0.43 -6.65 -6.51
C GLU A 73 0.80 -6.09 -7.23
N VAL A 74 1.42 -6.90 -8.09
CA VAL A 74 2.50 -6.45 -8.96
C VAL A 74 1.91 -5.58 -10.07
N VAL A 75 2.25 -4.30 -10.06
CA VAL A 75 1.72 -3.31 -10.98
C VAL A 75 2.83 -2.46 -11.58
N THR A 76 2.54 -1.76 -12.67
CA THR A 76 3.48 -0.76 -13.20
C THR A 76 3.48 0.49 -12.30
N HIS A 77 4.59 1.23 -12.31
CA HIS A 77 4.71 2.50 -11.60
C HIS A 77 3.56 3.49 -11.91
N ARG A 78 3.11 3.52 -13.18
CA ARG A 78 1.98 4.35 -13.61
C ARG A 78 0.68 3.96 -12.91
N VAL A 79 0.40 2.67 -12.79
CA VAL A 79 -0.81 2.18 -12.11
C VAL A 79 -0.75 2.49 -10.61
N ASN A 80 0.39 2.24 -9.97
CA ASN A 80 0.59 2.55 -8.55
C ASN A 80 0.39 4.05 -8.27
N SER A 81 0.97 4.92 -9.10
CA SER A 81 0.84 6.37 -8.99
C SER A 81 -0.59 6.88 -9.15
N ILE A 82 -1.31 6.40 -10.17
CA ILE A 82 -2.71 6.77 -10.41
C ILE A 82 -3.58 6.36 -9.21
N ARG A 83 -3.44 5.11 -8.74
CA ARG A 83 -4.20 4.59 -7.60
C ARG A 83 -3.90 5.36 -6.30
N GLY A 84 -2.64 5.73 -6.09
CA GLY A 84 -2.23 6.56 -4.97
C GLY A 84 -2.86 7.96 -5.00
N PHE A 85 -2.87 8.60 -6.16
CA PHE A 85 -3.48 9.92 -6.35
C PHE A 85 -5.00 9.89 -6.14
N ASP A 86 -5.68 8.90 -6.72
CA ASP A 86 -7.13 8.72 -6.58
C ASP A 86 -7.53 8.54 -5.11
N ALA A 87 -6.74 7.79 -4.33
CA ALA A 87 -6.98 7.61 -2.90
C ALA A 87 -6.91 8.94 -2.13
N VAL A 88 -5.91 9.78 -2.41
CA VAL A 88 -5.75 11.10 -1.77
C VAL A 88 -6.91 12.04 -2.12
N LEU A 89 -7.33 12.06 -3.39
CA LEU A 89 -8.47 12.88 -3.81
C LEU A 89 -9.76 12.46 -3.13
N LYS A 90 -10.02 11.14 -3.06
CA LYS A 90 -11.21 10.59 -2.41
C LYS A 90 -11.26 10.98 -0.94
N GLU A 91 -10.15 10.84 -0.22
CA GLU A 91 -10.06 11.22 1.20
C GLU A 91 -10.35 12.72 1.41
N ARG A 92 -9.73 13.59 0.61
CA ARG A 92 -9.96 15.04 0.66
C ARG A 92 -11.39 15.43 0.31
N TYR A 93 -12.02 14.72 -0.61
CA TYR A 93 -13.41 14.95 -0.97
C TYR A 93 -14.37 14.55 0.15
N THR A 94 -14.22 13.34 0.69
CA THR A 94 -15.07 12.82 1.77
C THR A 94 -14.98 13.70 3.02
N ARG A 95 -13.77 14.12 3.41
CA ARG A 95 -13.58 15.05 4.55
C ARG A 95 -14.36 16.36 4.37
N ARG A 96 -14.25 16.97 3.18
CA ARG A 96 -14.97 18.22 2.88
C ARG A 96 -16.50 18.05 2.85
N LEU A 97 -16.99 16.86 2.49
CA LEU A 97 -18.41 16.58 2.54
C LEU A 97 -18.91 16.47 3.98
N SER A 98 -18.22 15.70 4.83
CA SER A 98 -18.61 15.56 6.24
C SER A 98 -18.60 16.89 6.97
N GLU A 99 -17.56 17.72 6.76
CA GLU A 99 -17.48 19.08 7.31
C GLU A 99 -18.67 19.96 6.90
N ARG A 100 -19.16 19.81 5.65
CA ARG A 100 -20.32 20.56 5.15
C ARG A 100 -21.65 20.04 5.68
N GLU A 101 -21.76 18.74 5.95
CA GLU A 101 -22.95 18.12 6.54
C GLU A 101 -23.07 18.51 8.01
N GLU A 102 -21.97 18.46 8.76
CA GLU A 102 -21.88 18.91 10.16
C GLU A 102 -22.20 20.40 10.28
N ALA A 103 -21.70 21.25 9.39
CA ALA A 103 -21.99 22.69 9.41
C ALA A 103 -23.45 23.06 9.06
N LYS A 104 -24.25 22.11 8.57
CA LYS A 104 -25.68 22.30 8.28
C LYS A 104 -26.59 21.77 9.41
N ALA A 105 -26.05 21.00 10.35
CA ALA A 105 -26.74 20.49 11.53
C ALA A 105 -26.72 21.52 12.66
#